data_AF-A0A4Q6ADZ6-F1
#
_entry.id   AF-A0A4Q6ADZ6-F1
#
_cell.length_a   1.000
_cell.length_b   1.000
_cell.length_c   1.000
_cell.angle_alpha   90.00
_cell.angle_beta   90.00
_cell.angle_gamma   90.00
#
_symmetry.space_group_name_H-M   'P 1'
#
loop_
_entity.id
_entity.type
_entity.pdbx_description
1 polymer ?
#
loop_
_entity_poly.entity_id
_entity_poly.type
_entity_poly.pdbx_seq_one_letter_code
_entity_poly.pdbx_strand_id
1 'polypeptide(L)'
;MKNIFTIAFILTALLGCKQQKETEGEFGHAELNAVLSQMTDIMMHDVTNPPLATRFFTYTTLAGYEVVAQNMSRVKSMYGVLKDYPHLQKPDTLAGYHYQLAALLAMMETAKKMQPSGKLLEAYQQRFLDSCRQVGFSEETVESSRRYALAVSKQILGYARGDRYNRIANFARYTPDQKEGAWYPTPPAYMAAVEPHFMTIRSMTLDTCSQFKPEPPVAFSTDKNSAFYKMMWQNYADTLTDEKRMIAAYWDCNPFAVQDNGHLLVGLKKISPGAHWLSIAGAACRQKDKSFDETIQV
;
A
#
# COMPACT_ATOMS: atom_id res chain seq x y z
N MET A 1 65.43 -23.72 18.88
CA MET A 1 64.06 -24.29 18.79
C MET A 1 62.96 -23.35 19.26
N LYS A 2 63.15 -22.53 20.32
CA LYS A 2 62.15 -21.54 20.76
C LYS A 2 61.81 -20.45 19.72
N ASN A 3 62.77 -20.03 18.89
CA ASN A 3 62.55 -18.95 17.91
C ASN A 3 61.81 -19.41 16.63
N ILE A 4 61.72 -20.72 16.37
CA ILE A 4 60.99 -21.25 15.19
C ILE A 4 59.49 -21.32 15.49
N PHE A 5 59.13 -21.62 16.74
CA PHE A 5 57.73 -21.65 17.17
C PHE A 5 57.07 -20.26 17.19
N THR A 6 57.82 -19.20 17.51
CA THR A 6 57.29 -17.83 17.52
C THR A 6 57.01 -17.30 16.11
N ILE A 7 57.82 -17.68 15.12
CA ILE A 7 57.63 -17.29 13.72
C ILE A 7 56.45 -18.05 13.10
N ALA A 8 56.26 -19.32 13.47
CA ALA A 8 55.10 -20.11 13.03
C ALA A 8 53.75 -19.58 13.58
N PHE A 9 53.75 -19.00 14.79
CA PHE A 9 52.54 -18.43 15.40
C PHE A 9 52.16 -17.05 14.83
N ILE A 10 53.12 -16.29 14.30
CA ILE A 10 52.86 -15.01 13.63
C ILE A 10 52.36 -15.23 12.19
N LEU A 11 52.80 -16.30 11.51
CA LEU A 11 52.31 -16.62 10.16
C LEU A 11 50.86 -17.14 10.15
N THR A 12 50.40 -17.82 11.19
CA THR A 12 49.00 -18.28 11.28
C THR A 12 48.01 -17.16 11.61
N ALA A 13 48.47 -16.07 12.23
CA ALA A 13 47.64 -14.90 12.52
C ALA A 13 47.33 -14.04 11.27
N LEU A 14 48.16 -14.12 10.22
CA LEU A 14 47.97 -13.35 8.98
C LEU A 14 47.08 -14.03 7.93
N LEU A 15 46.67 -15.29 8.15
CA LEU A 15 45.77 -16.04 7.26
C LEU A 15 44.30 -16.00 7.71
N GLY A 16 43.98 -15.27 8.79
CA GLY A 16 42.65 -15.21 9.40
C GLY A 16 41.68 -14.18 8.80
N CYS A 17 42.15 -13.24 7.99
CA CYS A 17 41.26 -12.30 7.28
C CYS A 17 40.76 -12.93 5.96
N LYS A 18 39.88 -13.94 6.10
CA LYS A 18 38.99 -14.31 4.99
C LYS A 18 37.98 -13.17 4.89
N GLN A 19 38.20 -12.25 3.95
CA GLN A 19 37.20 -11.27 3.56
C GLN A 19 36.00 -12.08 3.05
N GLN A 20 35.01 -12.25 3.91
CA GLN A 20 33.77 -12.93 3.58
C GLN A 20 33.18 -12.13 2.43
N LYS A 21 33.11 -12.75 1.26
CA LYS A 21 32.53 -12.15 0.06
C LYS A 21 31.10 -11.79 0.45
N GLU A 22 30.84 -10.51 0.66
CA GLU A 22 29.51 -9.96 0.93
C GLU A 22 28.66 -10.26 -0.28
N THR A 23 27.95 -11.39 -0.25
CA THR A 23 26.79 -11.56 -1.11
C THR A 23 25.70 -10.74 -0.46
N GLU A 24 25.67 -9.44 -0.75
CA GLU A 24 24.49 -8.63 -0.44
C GLU A 24 23.29 -9.38 -1.04
N GLY A 25 22.36 -9.81 -0.18
CA GLY A 25 21.25 -10.65 -0.59
C GLY A 25 20.35 -9.90 -1.57
N GLU A 26 19.97 -10.55 -2.67
CA GLU A 26 18.95 -10.01 -3.57
C GLU A 26 17.57 -10.16 -2.93
N PHE A 27 16.79 -9.08 -2.95
CA PHE A 27 15.39 -9.11 -2.55
C PHE A 27 14.52 -9.50 -3.75
N GLY A 28 13.33 -10.01 -3.49
CA GLY A 28 12.38 -10.43 -4.52
C GLY A 28 10.97 -9.90 -4.29
N HIS A 29 10.01 -10.54 -4.94
CA HIS A 29 8.58 -10.21 -4.77
C HIS A 29 8.09 -10.44 -3.33
N ALA A 30 8.77 -11.30 -2.55
CA ALA A 30 8.34 -11.70 -1.22
C ALA A 30 8.40 -10.52 -0.23
N GLU A 31 9.48 -9.73 -0.25
CA GLU A 31 9.65 -8.62 0.67
C GLU A 31 8.72 -7.44 0.33
N LEU A 32 8.49 -7.18 -0.96
CA LEU A 32 7.51 -6.19 -1.41
C LEU A 32 6.10 -6.54 -0.91
N ASN A 33 5.69 -7.79 -1.12
CA ASN A 33 4.40 -8.30 -0.66
C ASN A 33 4.29 -8.29 0.87
N ALA A 34 5.39 -8.55 1.60
CA ALA A 34 5.41 -8.50 3.05
C ALA A 34 5.16 -7.07 3.57
N VAL A 35 5.76 -6.04 2.95
CA VAL A 35 5.47 -4.64 3.29
C VAL A 35 3.98 -4.32 3.07
N LEU A 36 3.42 -4.66 1.90
CA LEU A 36 2.00 -4.43 1.60
C LEU A 36 1.07 -5.20 2.54
N SER A 37 1.44 -6.41 2.96
CA SER A 37 0.69 -7.20 3.95
C SER A 37 0.67 -6.50 5.31
N GLN A 38 1.83 -6.03 5.80
CA GLN A 38 1.90 -5.32 7.08
C GLN A 38 1.08 -4.02 7.04
N MET A 39 1.11 -3.29 5.90
CA MET A 39 0.24 -2.13 5.71
C MET A 39 -1.23 -2.52 5.79
N THR A 40 -1.62 -3.63 5.14
CA THR A 40 -2.99 -4.13 5.13
C THR A 40 -3.46 -4.49 6.53
N ASP A 41 -2.62 -5.15 7.33
CA ASP A 41 -2.92 -5.49 8.72
C ASP A 41 -3.18 -4.24 9.57
N ILE A 42 -2.36 -3.20 9.40
CA ILE A 42 -2.55 -1.91 10.07
C ILE A 42 -3.84 -1.23 9.58
N MET A 43 -4.17 -1.28 8.28
CA MET A 43 -5.42 -0.72 7.75
C MET A 43 -6.66 -1.43 8.28
N MET A 44 -6.59 -2.75 8.47
CA MET A 44 -7.66 -3.51 9.11
C MET A 44 -7.80 -3.14 10.60
N HIS A 45 -6.69 -2.93 11.30
CA HIS A 45 -6.69 -2.42 12.67
C HIS A 45 -7.33 -1.02 12.75
N ASP A 46 -6.98 -0.14 11.82
CA ASP A 46 -7.44 1.25 11.79
C ASP A 46 -8.84 1.43 11.18
N VAL A 47 -9.47 0.35 10.70
CA VAL A 47 -10.77 0.38 9.99
C VAL A 47 -10.72 1.39 8.82
N THR A 48 -9.64 1.31 8.04
CA THR A 48 -9.38 2.27 6.95
C THR A 48 -10.38 2.08 5.82
N ASN A 49 -10.98 3.19 5.38
CA ASN A 49 -11.95 3.17 4.30
C ASN A 49 -11.30 2.81 2.93
N PRO A 50 -12.02 2.16 2.00
CA PRO A 50 -11.45 1.71 0.73
C PRO A 50 -10.75 2.79 -0.13
N PRO A 51 -11.33 3.99 -0.36
CA PRO A 51 -10.66 5.00 -1.16
C PRO A 51 -9.39 5.54 -0.47
N LEU A 52 -9.39 5.70 0.87
CA LEU A 52 -8.20 6.09 1.63
C LEU A 52 -7.13 4.99 1.62
N ALA A 53 -7.51 3.72 1.72
CA ALA A 53 -6.58 2.59 1.61
C ALA A 53 -5.85 2.60 0.26
N THR A 54 -6.58 2.86 -0.83
CA THR A 54 -6.00 3.01 -2.18
C THR A 54 -4.97 4.12 -2.19
N ARG A 55 -5.29 5.28 -1.62
CA ARG A 55 -4.35 6.41 -1.48
C ARG A 55 -3.06 6.01 -0.74
N PHE A 56 -3.17 5.28 0.37
CA PHE A 56 -2.01 4.81 1.13
C PHE A 56 -1.12 3.88 0.32
N PHE A 57 -1.72 2.90 -0.35
CA PHE A 57 -0.95 2.00 -1.22
C PHE A 57 -0.25 2.74 -2.35
N THR A 58 -0.95 3.63 -3.07
CA THR A 58 -0.37 4.34 -4.22
C THR A 58 0.88 5.12 -3.86
N TYR A 59 0.85 5.94 -2.80
CA TYR A 59 2.04 6.71 -2.44
C TYR A 59 3.15 5.85 -1.86
N THR A 60 2.80 4.80 -1.11
CA THR A 60 3.80 3.85 -0.62
C THR A 60 4.52 3.12 -1.75
N THR A 61 3.79 2.57 -2.72
CA THR A 61 4.40 1.88 -3.86
C THR A 61 5.18 2.85 -4.75
N LEU A 62 4.69 4.09 -4.95
CA LEU A 62 5.45 5.14 -5.64
C LEU A 62 6.80 5.44 -4.98
N ALA A 63 6.88 5.41 -3.64
CA ALA A 63 8.15 5.62 -2.94
C ALA A 63 9.18 4.52 -3.23
N GLY A 64 8.75 3.26 -3.25
CA GLY A 64 9.62 2.14 -3.66
C GLY A 64 9.99 2.21 -5.14
N TYR A 65 8.99 2.46 -5.99
CA TYR A 65 9.15 2.59 -7.43
C TYR A 65 10.18 3.65 -7.82
N GLU A 66 10.12 4.84 -7.19
CA GLU A 66 11.05 5.93 -7.52
C GLU A 66 12.50 5.57 -7.20
N VAL A 67 12.74 4.88 -6.07
CA VAL A 67 14.09 4.38 -5.77
C VAL A 67 14.57 3.45 -6.87
N VAL A 68 13.73 2.54 -7.36
CA VAL A 68 14.11 1.64 -8.45
C VAL A 68 14.34 2.40 -9.76
N ALA A 69 13.46 3.33 -10.14
CA ALA A 69 13.59 4.15 -11.35
C ALA A 69 14.89 4.98 -11.38
N GLN A 70 15.37 5.44 -10.22
CA GLN A 70 16.62 6.19 -10.11
C GLN A 70 17.88 5.33 -10.19
N ASN A 71 17.75 4.00 -10.09
CA ASN A 71 18.88 3.06 -10.12
C ASN A 71 18.83 2.09 -11.32
N MET A 72 17.72 2.08 -12.06
CA MET A 72 17.52 1.22 -13.22
C MET A 72 17.06 2.01 -14.43
N SER A 73 17.93 2.15 -15.44
CA SER A 73 17.61 2.87 -16.68
C SER A 73 16.41 2.30 -17.44
N ARG A 74 16.09 1.01 -17.25
CA ARG A 74 14.91 0.35 -17.84
C ARG A 74 13.58 0.74 -17.18
N VAL A 75 13.61 1.24 -15.94
CA VAL A 75 12.42 1.67 -15.19
C VAL A 75 12.32 3.19 -15.31
N LYS A 76 11.29 3.68 -16.01
CA LYS A 76 11.14 5.11 -16.28
C LYS A 76 10.59 5.83 -15.06
N SER A 77 11.10 7.03 -14.77
CA SER A 77 10.50 7.87 -13.73
C SER A 77 9.06 8.23 -14.07
N MET A 78 8.25 8.42 -13.04
CA MET A 78 6.88 8.93 -13.15
C MET A 78 6.82 10.45 -13.39
N TYR A 79 7.96 11.13 -13.43
CA TYR A 79 8.07 12.53 -13.83
C TYR A 79 7.57 12.73 -15.26
N GLY A 80 6.59 13.64 -15.43
CA GLY A 80 5.92 13.86 -16.70
C GLY A 80 4.88 12.79 -17.09
N VAL A 81 4.73 11.72 -16.29
CA VAL A 81 3.68 10.70 -16.45
C VAL A 81 2.52 10.97 -15.51
N LEU A 82 2.82 11.19 -14.23
CA LEU A 82 1.82 11.47 -13.22
C LEU A 82 1.59 12.98 -13.07
N LYS A 83 0.33 13.35 -12.83
CA LYS A 83 -0.12 14.74 -12.70
C LYS A 83 0.60 15.45 -11.56
N ASP A 84 1.27 16.56 -11.86
CA ASP A 84 2.04 17.38 -10.92
C ASP A 84 3.16 16.60 -10.18
N TYR A 85 3.61 15.47 -10.73
CA TYR A 85 4.67 14.68 -10.09
C TYR A 85 6.00 15.43 -10.14
N PRO A 86 6.61 15.73 -8.98
CA PRO A 86 7.86 16.49 -8.94
C PRO A 86 9.02 15.67 -9.50
N HIS A 87 10.05 16.37 -9.98
CA HIS A 87 11.31 15.72 -10.32
C HIS A 87 12.05 15.34 -9.04
N LEU A 88 11.98 14.05 -8.67
CA LEU A 88 12.55 13.54 -7.43
C LEU A 88 14.04 13.26 -7.60
N GLN A 89 14.84 13.67 -6.63
CA GLN A 89 16.29 13.46 -6.65
C GLN A 89 16.78 12.88 -5.33
N LYS A 90 17.72 11.93 -5.42
CA LYS A 90 18.49 11.47 -4.26
C LYS A 90 19.64 12.46 -3.97
N PRO A 91 20.03 12.66 -2.70
CA PRO A 91 21.22 13.44 -2.39
C PRO A 91 22.48 12.96 -3.14
N ASP A 92 23.24 13.88 -3.74
CA ASP A 92 24.47 13.58 -4.49
C ASP A 92 25.55 12.91 -3.64
N THR A 93 25.48 13.10 -2.32
CA THR A 93 26.42 12.53 -1.34
C THR A 93 26.11 11.08 -0.96
N LEU A 94 25.05 10.47 -1.51
CA LEU A 94 24.71 9.08 -1.25
C LEU A 94 25.58 8.11 -2.08
N ALA A 95 26.36 7.30 -1.37
CA ALA A 95 27.16 6.20 -1.90
C ALA A 95 27.03 4.96 -1.00
N GLY A 96 27.38 3.78 -1.51
CA GLY A 96 27.40 2.55 -0.72
C GLY A 96 26.04 2.09 -0.20
N TYR A 97 24.95 2.40 -0.91
CA TYR A 97 23.60 1.93 -0.56
C TYR A 97 23.20 0.72 -1.41
N HIS A 98 22.28 -0.10 -0.91
CA HIS A 98 21.62 -1.16 -1.66
C HIS A 98 20.22 -0.68 -2.09
N TYR A 99 19.98 -0.49 -3.38
CA TYR A 99 18.79 0.20 -3.87
C TYR A 99 17.48 -0.54 -3.57
N GLN A 100 17.47 -1.88 -3.60
CA GLN A 100 16.27 -2.66 -3.26
C GLN A 100 15.93 -2.55 -1.76
N LEU A 101 16.95 -2.51 -0.90
CA LEU A 101 16.79 -2.25 0.53
C LEU A 101 16.24 -0.84 0.74
N ALA A 102 16.82 0.16 0.06
CA ALA A 102 16.34 1.53 0.09
C ALA A 102 14.88 1.65 -0.41
N ALA A 103 14.48 0.89 -1.43
CA ALA A 103 13.11 0.88 -1.95
C ALA A 103 12.12 0.33 -0.91
N LEU A 104 12.42 -0.83 -0.30
CA LEU A 104 11.61 -1.41 0.78
C LEU A 104 11.50 -0.47 1.98
N LEU A 105 12.61 0.14 2.39
CA LEU A 105 12.61 1.12 3.47
C LEU A 105 11.83 2.39 3.10
N ALA A 106 11.89 2.85 1.83
CA ALA A 106 11.13 4.01 1.37
C ALA A 106 9.63 3.75 1.42
N MET A 107 9.21 2.53 1.06
CA MET A 107 7.84 2.08 1.22
C MET A 107 7.41 2.08 2.69
N MET A 108 8.21 1.47 3.58
CA MET A 108 7.91 1.41 5.01
C MET A 108 7.84 2.80 5.65
N GLU A 109 8.79 3.69 5.37
CA GLU A 109 8.80 5.05 5.92
C GLU A 109 7.60 5.88 5.43
N THR A 110 7.20 5.70 4.17
CA THR A 110 6.01 6.38 3.62
C THR A 110 4.73 5.84 4.26
N ALA A 111 4.59 4.51 4.36
CA ALA A 111 3.46 3.86 5.02
C ALA A 111 3.31 4.31 6.49
N LYS A 112 4.42 4.30 7.26
CA LYS A 112 4.47 4.76 8.66
C LYS A 112 3.90 6.14 8.86
N LYS A 113 4.11 7.05 7.90
CA LYS A 113 3.64 8.44 7.98
C LYS A 113 2.23 8.64 7.47
N MET A 114 1.77 7.80 6.55
CA MET A 114 0.44 7.93 5.95
C MET A 114 -0.66 7.26 6.77
N GLN A 115 -0.36 6.13 7.40
CA GLN A 115 -1.34 5.36 8.16
C GLN A 115 -1.46 5.92 9.59
N PRO A 116 -2.68 6.06 10.14
CA PRO A 116 -2.89 6.55 11.50
C PRO A 116 -2.09 5.77 12.56
N SER A 117 -2.13 4.44 12.52
CA SER A 117 -1.33 3.56 13.39
C SER A 117 -0.04 3.08 12.72
N GLY A 118 0.49 3.85 11.77
CA GLY A 118 1.69 3.49 11.00
C GLY A 118 2.93 3.23 11.85
N LYS A 119 3.01 3.77 13.08
CA LYS A 119 4.08 3.45 14.04
C LYS A 119 4.21 1.97 14.34
N LEU A 120 3.14 1.18 14.22
CA LEU A 120 3.19 -0.28 14.40
C LEU A 120 4.16 -0.96 13.40
N LEU A 121 4.43 -0.32 12.26
CA LEU A 121 5.37 -0.81 11.26
C LEU A 121 6.84 -0.69 11.71
N GLU A 122 7.16 0.15 12.70
CA GLU A 122 8.53 0.30 13.23
C GLU A 122 9.08 -1.03 13.76
N ALA A 123 8.26 -1.82 14.44
CA ALA A 123 8.65 -3.12 14.95
C ALA A 123 8.97 -4.11 13.82
N TYR A 124 8.20 -4.06 12.72
CA TYR A 124 8.48 -4.88 11.54
C TYR A 124 9.76 -4.43 10.83
N GLN A 125 9.92 -3.12 10.60
CA GLN A 125 11.11 -2.54 9.99
C GLN A 125 12.39 -2.91 10.77
N GLN A 126 12.35 -2.86 12.10
CA GLN A 126 13.48 -3.25 12.94
C GLN A 126 13.83 -4.73 12.74
N ARG A 127 12.85 -5.64 12.82
CA ARG A 127 13.08 -7.08 12.58
C ARG A 127 13.64 -7.35 11.19
N PHE A 128 13.13 -6.64 10.18
CA PHE A 128 13.61 -6.75 8.80
C PHE A 128 15.07 -6.28 8.66
N LEU A 129 15.43 -5.16 9.28
CA LEU A 129 16.81 -4.68 9.29
C LEU A 129 17.73 -5.64 10.05
N ASP A 130 17.27 -6.22 11.16
CA ASP A 130 18.03 -7.23 11.89
C ASP A 130 18.26 -8.49 11.04
N SER A 131 17.28 -8.93 10.24
CA SER A 131 17.50 -10.02 9.28
C SER A 131 18.47 -9.64 8.16
N CYS A 132 18.46 -8.39 7.69
CA CYS A 132 19.43 -7.91 6.70
C CYS A 132 20.86 -7.99 7.27
N ARG A 133 21.06 -7.56 8.51
CA ARG A 133 22.36 -7.65 9.20
C ARG A 133 22.83 -9.11 9.34
N GLN A 134 21.91 -10.02 9.67
CA GLN A 134 22.23 -11.45 9.81
C GLN A 134 22.68 -12.09 8.49
N VAL A 135 22.16 -11.64 7.35
CA VAL A 135 22.54 -12.17 6.02
C VAL A 135 23.73 -11.43 5.41
N GLY A 136 24.35 -10.49 6.12
CA GLY A 136 25.63 -9.90 5.75
C GLY A 136 25.58 -8.47 5.22
N PHE A 137 24.46 -7.75 5.32
CA PHE A 137 24.46 -6.31 5.03
C PHE A 137 25.28 -5.56 6.07
N SER A 138 26.28 -4.80 5.61
CA SER A 138 27.08 -3.93 6.48
C SER A 138 26.22 -2.81 7.09
N GLU A 139 26.59 -2.32 8.28
CA GLU A 139 25.87 -1.20 8.90
C GLU A 139 25.97 0.08 8.04
N GLU A 140 27.06 0.26 7.30
CA GLU A 140 27.22 1.36 6.33
C GLU A 140 26.19 1.25 5.20
N THR A 141 26.03 0.05 4.61
CA THR A 141 25.03 -0.19 3.55
C THR A 141 23.62 0.04 4.07
N VAL A 142 23.30 -0.47 5.28
CA VAL A 142 21.99 -0.28 5.92
C VAL A 142 21.70 1.20 6.16
N GLU A 143 22.64 1.94 6.76
CA GLU A 143 22.48 3.36 7.05
C GLU A 143 22.35 4.20 5.78
N SER A 144 23.19 3.93 4.77
CA SER A 144 23.12 4.64 3.50
C SER A 144 21.79 4.38 2.77
N SER A 145 21.32 3.14 2.78
CA SER A 145 20.00 2.77 2.22
C SER A 145 18.85 3.44 2.96
N ARG A 146 18.94 3.55 4.29
CA ARG A 146 17.94 4.25 5.11
C ARG A 146 17.91 5.75 4.84
N ARG A 147 19.07 6.40 4.70
CA ARG A 147 19.16 7.83 4.34
C ARG A 147 18.53 8.09 2.97
N TYR A 148 18.78 7.21 2.00
CA TYR A 148 18.14 7.29 0.70
C TYR A 148 16.61 7.13 0.80
N ALA A 149 16.14 6.08 1.49
CA ALA A 149 14.73 5.83 1.73
C ALA A 149 14.00 7.04 2.35
N LEU A 150 14.59 7.64 3.39
CA LEU A 150 14.04 8.83 4.05
C LEU A 150 13.98 10.04 3.11
N ALA A 151 14.98 10.22 2.25
CA ALA A 151 15.00 11.33 1.28
C ALA A 151 13.89 11.19 0.24
N VAL A 152 13.66 9.98 -0.29
CA VAL A 152 12.56 9.74 -1.25
C VAL A 152 11.20 9.83 -0.56
N SER A 153 11.04 9.16 0.58
CA SER A 153 9.78 9.18 1.35
C SER A 153 9.34 10.61 1.69
N LYS A 154 10.28 11.47 2.12
CA LYS A 154 9.99 12.88 2.40
C LYS A 154 9.44 13.62 1.16
N GLN A 155 10.01 13.39 -0.01
CA GLN A 155 9.57 14.05 -1.23
C GLN A 155 8.20 13.51 -1.71
N ILE A 156 7.99 12.19 -1.63
CA ILE A 156 6.70 11.55 -1.95
C ILE A 156 5.60 12.03 -1.01
N LEU A 157 5.87 12.15 0.29
CA LEU A 157 4.92 12.72 1.26
C LEU A 157 4.63 14.19 0.96
N GLY A 158 5.62 14.94 0.46
CA GLY A 158 5.41 16.30 -0.05
C GLY A 158 4.45 16.33 -1.24
N TYR A 159 4.65 15.46 -2.22
CA TYR A 159 3.76 15.28 -3.37
C TYR A 159 2.35 14.82 -2.95
N ALA A 160 2.25 13.94 -1.95
CA ALA A 160 0.99 13.47 -1.39
C ALA A 160 0.23 14.58 -0.65
N ARG A 161 0.91 15.49 0.03
CA ARG A 161 0.28 16.64 0.69
C ARG A 161 -0.38 17.60 -0.32
N GLY A 162 0.16 17.66 -1.54
CA GLY A 162 -0.36 18.49 -2.63
C GLY A 162 -1.64 17.96 -3.28
N ASP A 163 -2.10 16.74 -2.94
CA ASP A 163 -3.22 16.09 -3.60
C ASP A 163 -4.61 16.55 -3.14
N ARG A 164 -4.66 17.47 -2.19
CA ARG A 164 -5.88 18.08 -1.62
C ARG A 164 -6.69 17.18 -0.69
N TYR A 165 -6.24 15.97 -0.36
CA TYR A 165 -6.91 15.11 0.63
C TYR A 165 -7.07 15.82 1.99
N ASN A 166 -6.07 16.58 2.42
CA ASN A 166 -6.11 17.36 3.67
C ASN A 166 -7.18 18.47 3.69
N ARG A 167 -7.84 18.77 2.57
CA ARG A 167 -8.93 19.75 2.49
C ARG A 167 -10.30 19.11 2.66
N ILE A 168 -10.41 17.78 2.55
CA ILE A 168 -11.70 17.08 2.57
C ILE A 168 -12.45 17.32 3.89
N ALA A 169 -11.71 17.35 5.00
CA ALA A 169 -12.28 17.59 6.33
C ALA A 169 -12.97 18.96 6.48
N ASN A 170 -12.71 19.92 5.57
CA ASN A 170 -13.32 21.24 5.59
C ASN A 170 -14.67 21.30 4.86
N PHE A 171 -15.01 20.26 4.08
CA PHE A 171 -16.30 20.21 3.40
C PHE A 171 -17.41 19.69 4.32
N ALA A 172 -18.64 20.11 4.05
CA ALA A 172 -19.80 19.61 4.76
C ALA A 172 -19.93 18.09 4.57
N ARG A 173 -20.26 17.38 5.65
CA ARG A 173 -20.59 15.95 5.57
C ARG A 173 -21.86 15.79 4.74
N TYR A 174 -21.99 14.65 4.06
CA TYR A 174 -23.23 14.32 3.38
C TYR A 174 -24.37 14.24 4.40
N THR A 175 -25.47 14.91 4.11
CA THR A 175 -26.73 14.78 4.84
C THR A 175 -27.78 14.29 3.84
N PRO A 176 -28.47 13.17 4.12
CA PRO A 176 -29.55 12.70 3.27
C PRO A 176 -30.58 13.81 3.04
N ASP A 177 -30.91 14.06 1.77
CA ASP A 177 -32.04 14.92 1.41
C ASP A 177 -33.35 14.18 1.71
N GLN A 178 -34.41 14.86 2.14
CA GLN A 178 -35.72 14.26 2.42
C GLN A 178 -36.49 13.81 1.15
N LYS A 179 -35.82 13.82 -0.01
CA LYS A 179 -36.38 13.37 -1.28
C LYS A 179 -36.32 11.85 -1.38
N GLU A 180 -37.34 11.30 -2.03
CA GLU A 180 -37.34 9.89 -2.40
C GLU A 180 -36.16 9.57 -3.33
N GLY A 181 -35.56 8.39 -3.14
CA GLY A 181 -34.39 7.95 -3.90
C GLY A 181 -33.04 8.50 -3.42
N ALA A 182 -32.99 9.38 -2.42
CA ALA A 182 -31.73 9.78 -1.79
C ALA A 182 -31.10 8.60 -1.01
N TRP A 183 -29.77 8.56 -0.92
CA TRP A 183 -29.07 7.58 -0.10
C TRP A 183 -29.22 7.94 1.39
N TYR A 184 -29.52 6.92 2.21
CA TYR A 184 -29.60 7.01 3.66
C TYR A 184 -28.65 6.01 4.32
N PRO A 185 -28.09 6.33 5.50
CA PRO A 185 -27.36 5.36 6.30
C PRO A 185 -28.20 4.09 6.54
N THR A 186 -27.58 2.93 6.41
CA THR A 186 -28.26 1.63 6.50
C THR A 186 -27.99 0.94 7.84
N PRO A 187 -28.92 0.11 8.34
CA PRO A 187 -28.67 -0.74 9.50
C PRO A 187 -27.50 -1.71 9.25
N PRO A 188 -26.89 -2.27 10.32
CA PRO A 188 -27.20 -2.01 11.73
C PRO A 188 -26.55 -0.74 12.29
N ALA A 189 -25.49 -0.23 11.64
CA ALA A 189 -24.63 0.80 12.22
C ALA A 189 -25.02 2.25 11.85
N TYR A 190 -25.83 2.45 10.81
CA TYR A 190 -26.24 3.78 10.33
C TYR A 190 -25.05 4.77 10.17
N MET A 191 -23.93 4.26 9.64
CA MET A 191 -22.71 5.05 9.43
C MET A 191 -22.91 6.16 8.40
N ALA A 192 -22.23 7.28 8.59
CA ALA A 192 -22.21 8.37 7.63
C ALA A 192 -21.62 7.94 6.28
N ALA A 193 -21.98 8.65 5.20
CA ALA A 193 -21.43 8.39 3.88
C ALA A 193 -19.90 8.50 3.90
N VAL A 194 -19.25 7.49 3.32
CA VAL A 194 -17.78 7.41 3.27
C VAL A 194 -17.27 8.33 2.16
N GLU A 195 -16.37 9.24 2.53
CA GLU A 195 -15.61 10.11 1.62
C GLU A 195 -16.45 10.81 0.52
N PRO A 196 -17.52 11.57 0.86
CA PRO A 196 -18.41 12.18 -0.14
C PRO A 196 -17.71 13.18 -1.09
N HIS A 197 -16.53 13.67 -0.70
CA HIS A 197 -15.75 14.64 -1.47
C HIS A 197 -14.46 14.05 -2.06
N PHE A 198 -14.32 12.72 -2.13
CA PHE A 198 -13.11 12.07 -2.65
C PHE A 198 -12.78 12.50 -4.09
N MET A 199 -13.80 12.87 -4.87
CA MET A 199 -13.65 13.39 -6.24
C MET A 199 -12.85 14.71 -6.33
N THR A 200 -12.58 15.37 -5.20
CA THR A 200 -11.81 16.63 -5.14
C THR A 200 -10.29 16.41 -5.02
N ILE A 201 -9.87 15.17 -4.77
CA ILE A 201 -8.46 14.77 -4.71
C ILE A 201 -7.86 14.79 -6.11
N ARG A 202 -6.59 15.18 -6.23
CA ARG A 202 -5.83 15.10 -7.47
C ARG A 202 -5.78 13.64 -7.96
N SER A 203 -6.30 13.40 -9.15
CA SER A 203 -6.11 12.15 -9.90
C SER A 203 -4.64 11.95 -10.27
N MET A 204 -4.19 10.69 -10.29
CA MET A 204 -2.81 10.36 -10.68
C MET A 204 -2.58 10.56 -12.18
N THR A 205 -3.45 9.99 -13.01
CA THR A 205 -3.33 10.00 -14.48
C THR A 205 -4.55 10.56 -15.21
N LEU A 206 -5.68 10.70 -14.53
CA LEU A 206 -6.90 11.21 -15.16
C LEU A 206 -6.81 12.73 -15.40
N ASP A 207 -7.37 13.20 -16.50
CA ASP A 207 -7.48 14.64 -16.80
C ASP A 207 -8.31 15.34 -15.71
N THR A 208 -9.47 14.75 -15.40
CA THR A 208 -10.40 15.18 -14.36
C THR A 208 -11.03 13.98 -13.65
N CYS A 209 -11.66 14.20 -12.49
CA CYS A 209 -12.36 13.14 -11.75
C CYS A 209 -13.58 12.57 -12.49
N SER A 210 -14.03 13.23 -13.56
CA SER A 210 -15.18 12.83 -14.38
C SER A 210 -14.80 12.29 -15.76
N GLN A 211 -13.51 12.02 -16.02
CA GLN A 211 -13.06 11.49 -17.33
C GLN A 211 -13.81 10.22 -17.76
N PHE A 212 -14.14 9.35 -16.80
CA PHE A 212 -14.91 8.12 -17.02
C PHE A 212 -16.28 8.17 -16.34
N LYS A 213 -16.98 9.31 -16.42
CA LYS A 213 -18.33 9.43 -15.87
C LYS A 213 -19.30 8.52 -16.66
N PRO A 214 -20.00 7.59 -16.01
CA PRO A 214 -20.96 6.71 -16.69
C PRO A 214 -22.27 7.46 -16.99
N GLU A 215 -23.14 6.80 -17.76
CA GLU A 215 -24.53 7.21 -17.91
C GLU A 215 -25.23 7.30 -16.54
N PRO A 216 -26.20 8.23 -16.37
CA PRO A 216 -26.99 8.31 -15.15
C PRO A 216 -27.68 6.97 -14.82
N PRO A 217 -27.84 6.62 -13.53
CA PRO A 217 -28.57 5.43 -13.14
C PRO A 217 -30.05 5.54 -13.54
N VAL A 218 -30.73 4.40 -13.62
CA VAL A 218 -32.18 4.34 -13.79
C VAL A 218 -32.85 5.18 -12.69
N ALA A 219 -33.71 6.12 -13.10
CA ALA A 219 -34.38 7.02 -12.17
C ALA A 219 -35.20 6.25 -11.13
N PHE A 220 -35.10 6.66 -9.86
CA PHE A 220 -35.86 6.08 -8.77
C PHE A 220 -37.37 6.14 -9.06
N SER A 221 -38.08 5.04 -8.81
CA SER A 221 -39.54 4.99 -8.90
C SER A 221 -40.08 3.81 -8.09
N THR A 222 -41.20 4.03 -7.40
CA THR A 222 -41.94 2.99 -6.67
C THR A 222 -43.00 2.30 -7.53
N ASP A 223 -43.24 2.75 -8.77
CA ASP A 223 -44.15 2.12 -9.70
C ASP A 223 -43.62 0.72 -10.10
N LYS A 224 -44.45 -0.31 -9.90
CA LYS A 224 -44.13 -1.71 -10.22
C LYS A 224 -43.77 -1.93 -11.70
N ASN A 225 -44.25 -1.06 -12.58
CA ASN A 225 -43.97 -1.14 -14.01
C ASN A 225 -42.67 -0.41 -14.40
N SER A 226 -42.11 0.42 -13.51
CA SER A 226 -40.88 1.17 -13.77
C SER A 226 -39.66 0.25 -13.92
N ALA A 227 -38.65 0.74 -14.64
CA ALA A 227 -37.38 0.03 -14.77
C ALA A 227 -36.67 -0.13 -13.41
N PHE A 228 -36.74 0.89 -12.54
CA PHE A 228 -36.12 0.84 -11.21
C PHE A 228 -36.73 -0.25 -10.33
N TYR A 229 -38.07 -0.31 -10.26
CA TYR A 229 -38.75 -1.31 -9.45
C TYR A 229 -38.43 -2.73 -9.94
N LYS A 230 -38.37 -2.94 -11.26
CA LYS A 230 -37.99 -4.25 -11.84
C LYS A 230 -36.57 -4.66 -11.44
N MET A 231 -35.60 -3.74 -11.45
CA MET A 231 -34.23 -4.01 -10.99
C MET A 231 -34.17 -4.33 -9.48
N MET A 232 -34.88 -3.55 -8.66
CA MET A 232 -34.98 -3.80 -7.22
C MET A 232 -35.62 -5.17 -6.95
N TRP A 233 -36.71 -5.49 -7.64
CA TRP A 233 -37.41 -6.76 -7.49
C TRP A 233 -36.56 -7.95 -7.93
N GLN A 234 -35.78 -7.81 -9.00
CA GLN A 234 -34.80 -8.83 -9.41
C GLN A 234 -33.79 -9.14 -8.29
N ASN A 235 -33.28 -8.11 -7.61
CA ASN A 235 -32.37 -8.30 -6.48
C ASN A 235 -33.09 -8.93 -5.26
N TYR A 236 -34.31 -8.50 -4.97
CA TYR A 236 -35.11 -9.01 -3.84
C TYR A 236 -35.57 -10.46 -4.02
N ALA A 237 -36.03 -10.81 -5.22
CA ALA A 237 -36.56 -12.12 -5.55
C ALA A 237 -35.48 -13.15 -5.91
N ASP A 238 -34.20 -12.76 -5.90
CA ASP A 238 -33.12 -13.69 -6.23
C ASP A 238 -33.00 -14.80 -5.19
N THR A 239 -32.69 -16.01 -5.67
CA THR A 239 -32.43 -17.16 -4.79
C THR A 239 -30.95 -17.19 -4.41
N LEU A 240 -30.67 -17.03 -3.12
CA LEU A 240 -29.32 -17.08 -2.55
C LEU A 240 -28.84 -18.54 -2.41
N THR A 241 -28.32 -19.09 -3.49
CA THR A 241 -27.58 -20.36 -3.48
C THR A 241 -26.29 -20.27 -2.67
N ASP A 242 -25.75 -21.42 -2.24
CA ASP A 242 -24.48 -21.45 -1.50
C ASP A 242 -23.30 -20.91 -2.32
N GLU A 243 -23.25 -21.18 -3.62
CA GLU A 243 -22.25 -20.63 -4.52
C GLU A 243 -22.30 -19.10 -4.56
N LYS A 244 -23.49 -18.52 -4.77
CA LYS A 244 -23.68 -17.05 -4.74
C LYS A 244 -23.26 -16.46 -3.39
N ARG A 245 -23.57 -17.15 -2.28
CA ARG A 245 -23.15 -16.72 -0.94
C ARG A 245 -21.62 -16.71 -0.80
N MET A 246 -20.94 -17.75 -1.29
CA MET A 246 -19.48 -17.82 -1.26
C MET A 246 -18.84 -16.73 -2.13
N ILE A 247 -19.34 -16.52 -3.35
CA ILE A 247 -18.84 -15.46 -4.24
C ILE A 247 -19.02 -14.08 -3.60
N ALA A 248 -20.19 -13.79 -3.04
CA ALA A 248 -20.45 -12.53 -2.34
C ALA A 248 -19.53 -12.36 -1.13
N ALA A 249 -19.36 -13.39 -0.30
CA ALA A 249 -18.49 -13.33 0.87
C ALA A 249 -17.01 -13.14 0.50
N TYR A 250 -16.56 -13.75 -0.60
CA TYR A 250 -15.19 -13.63 -1.09
C TYR A 250 -14.86 -12.21 -1.55
N TRP A 251 -15.81 -11.53 -2.20
CA TRP A 251 -15.63 -10.18 -2.75
C TRP A 251 -16.17 -9.04 -1.89
N ASP A 252 -16.81 -9.33 -0.75
CA ASP A 252 -17.43 -8.31 0.12
C ASP A 252 -16.44 -7.21 0.51
N CYS A 253 -15.22 -7.59 0.93
CA CYS A 253 -14.10 -6.66 1.16
C CYS A 253 -14.49 -5.38 1.93
N ASN A 254 -15.44 -5.49 2.87
CA ASN A 254 -16.01 -4.36 3.59
C ASN A 254 -15.35 -4.19 4.96
N PRO A 255 -14.42 -3.24 5.14
CA PRO A 255 -13.73 -3.03 6.42
C PRO A 255 -14.67 -2.53 7.52
N PHE A 256 -15.90 -2.12 7.18
CA PHE A 256 -16.92 -1.66 8.11
C PHE A 256 -17.99 -2.70 8.40
N ALA A 257 -17.79 -3.96 8.02
CA ALA A 257 -18.78 -4.99 8.26
C ALA A 257 -19.04 -5.10 9.76
N VAL A 258 -20.28 -4.82 10.17
CA VAL A 258 -20.74 -4.92 11.56
C VAL A 258 -21.78 -6.02 11.62
N GLN A 259 -21.63 -6.92 12.60
CA GLN A 259 -22.62 -7.92 12.94
C GLN A 259 -23.34 -7.51 14.22
N ASP A 260 -24.67 -7.58 14.18
CA ASP A 260 -25.50 -7.42 15.36
C ASP A 260 -25.61 -8.75 16.11
N ASN A 261 -25.11 -8.79 17.35
CA ASN A 261 -25.21 -9.92 18.26
C ASN A 261 -26.15 -9.58 19.44
N GLY A 262 -27.25 -8.87 19.17
CA GLY A 262 -28.27 -8.51 20.15
C GLY A 262 -28.00 -7.15 20.80
N HIS A 263 -27.31 -7.15 21.96
CA HIS A 263 -26.96 -5.89 22.67
C HIS A 263 -25.58 -5.32 22.25
N LEU A 264 -24.87 -6.01 21.35
CA LEU A 264 -23.51 -5.67 20.94
C LEU A 264 -23.39 -5.68 19.42
N LEU A 265 -22.85 -4.59 18.90
CA LEU A 265 -22.41 -4.51 17.51
C LEU A 265 -20.92 -4.90 17.45
N VAL A 266 -20.60 -5.94 16.67
CA VAL A 266 -19.23 -6.47 16.52
C VAL A 266 -18.70 -6.16 15.12
N GLY A 267 -17.56 -5.47 15.04
CA GLY A 267 -16.87 -5.23 13.77
C GLY A 267 -16.11 -6.48 13.29
N LEU A 268 -16.34 -6.88 12.04
CA LEU A 268 -15.61 -7.95 11.36
C LEU A 268 -14.39 -7.36 10.65
N LYS A 269 -13.20 -7.88 10.94
CA LYS A 269 -11.96 -7.46 10.28
C LYS A 269 -11.92 -8.02 8.86
N LYS A 270 -11.98 -7.13 7.86
CA LYS A 270 -11.90 -7.47 6.44
C LYS A 270 -10.98 -6.49 5.72
N ILE A 271 -10.29 -6.98 4.71
CA ILE A 271 -9.49 -6.15 3.80
C ILE A 271 -10.39 -5.33 2.88
N SER A 272 -9.89 -4.21 2.36
CA SER A 272 -10.56 -3.44 1.32
C SER A 272 -10.37 -4.05 -0.08
N PRO A 273 -11.19 -3.69 -1.09
CA PRO A 273 -11.02 -4.21 -2.45
C PRO A 273 -9.63 -3.90 -3.04
N GLY A 274 -9.06 -2.73 -2.75
CA GLY A 274 -7.72 -2.36 -3.20
C GLY A 274 -6.63 -3.28 -2.65
N ALA A 275 -6.73 -3.66 -1.37
CA ALA A 275 -5.83 -4.64 -0.76
C ALA A 275 -5.99 -6.04 -1.38
N HIS A 276 -7.23 -6.44 -1.72
CA HIS A 276 -7.48 -7.72 -2.39
C HIS A 276 -6.80 -7.75 -3.77
N TRP A 277 -6.98 -6.72 -4.59
CA TRP A 277 -6.33 -6.66 -5.90
C TRP A 277 -4.80 -6.64 -5.84
N LEU A 278 -4.21 -5.96 -4.84
CA LEU A 278 -2.76 -6.02 -4.61
C LEU A 278 -2.29 -7.42 -4.19
N SER A 279 -3.10 -8.15 -3.40
CA SER A 279 -2.81 -9.57 -3.07
C SER A 279 -2.83 -10.46 -4.32
N ILE A 280 -3.78 -10.23 -5.25
CA ILE A 280 -3.84 -10.93 -6.54
C ILE A 280 -2.60 -10.60 -7.38
N ALA A 281 -2.22 -9.32 -7.48
CA ALA A 281 -1.02 -8.88 -8.20
C ALA A 281 0.25 -9.53 -7.63
N GLY A 282 0.40 -9.55 -6.31
CA GLY A 282 1.51 -10.21 -5.62
C GLY A 282 1.54 -11.73 -5.86
N ALA A 283 0.38 -12.39 -5.88
CA ALA A 283 0.28 -13.81 -6.21
C ALA A 283 0.67 -14.09 -7.67
N ALA A 284 0.26 -13.23 -8.61
CA ALA A 284 0.62 -13.34 -10.02
C ALA A 284 2.13 -13.13 -10.23
N CYS A 285 2.74 -12.13 -9.56
CA CYS A 285 4.18 -11.91 -9.61
C CYS A 285 4.96 -13.12 -9.11
N ARG A 286 4.54 -13.72 -7.98
CA ARG A 286 5.12 -14.97 -7.47
C ARG A 286 4.96 -16.14 -8.45
N GLN A 287 3.76 -16.34 -9.01
CA GLN A 287 3.52 -17.43 -9.97
C GLN A 287 4.35 -17.31 -11.25
N LYS A 288 4.72 -16.07 -11.62
CA LYS A 288 5.52 -15.76 -12.80
C LYS A 288 7.00 -15.54 -12.49
N ASP A 289 7.42 -15.82 -11.24
CA ASP A 289 8.80 -15.65 -10.77
C ASP A 289 9.38 -14.28 -11.15
N LYS A 290 8.57 -13.23 -10.94
CA LYS A 290 8.96 -11.86 -11.27
C LYS A 290 10.06 -11.39 -10.34
N SER A 291 11.06 -10.72 -10.92
CA SER A 291 12.12 -10.09 -10.12
C SER A 291 11.55 -8.98 -9.23
N PHE A 292 12.36 -8.48 -8.30
CA PHE A 292 12.01 -7.30 -7.50
C PHE A 292 11.58 -6.11 -8.36
N ASP A 293 12.38 -5.79 -9.40
CA ASP A 293 12.13 -4.63 -10.24
C ASP A 293 10.92 -4.82 -11.16
N GLU A 294 10.65 -6.04 -11.60
CA GLU A 294 9.42 -6.33 -12.35
C GLU A 294 8.20 -6.23 -11.43
N THR A 295 8.31 -6.73 -10.20
CA THR A 295 7.21 -6.75 -9.23
C THR A 295 6.82 -5.34 -8.79
N ILE A 296 7.77 -4.45 -8.51
CA ILE A 296 7.45 -3.07 -8.11
C ILE A 296 6.77 -2.25 -9.23
N GLN A 297 6.94 -2.66 -10.50
CA GLN A 297 6.30 -2.02 -11.64
C GLN A 297 4.84 -2.46 -11.83
N VAL A 298 4.46 -3.63 -11.30
CA VAL A 298 3.11 -4.21 -11.35
C VAL A 298 2.26 -3.64 -10.22
#